data_AF-A0A7X6YEH8-F1
#
_entry.id   AF-A0A7X6YEH8-F1
#
_cell.length_a   1.000
_cell.length_b   1.000
_cell.length_c   1.000
_cell.angle_alpha   90.00
_cell.angle_beta   90.00
_cell.angle_gamma   90.00
#
_symmetry.space_group_name_H-M   'P 1'
#
loop_
_entity.id
_entity.type
_entity.pdbx_description
1 polymer ?
#
loop_
_entity_poly.entity_id
_entity_poly.type
_entity_poly.pdbx_seq_one_letter_code
_entity_poly.pdbx_strand_id
1 'polypeptide(L)'
;MLDQHRFRACVGAPSSLAVWVHQGPGRRAAAGLLCLTLLAASQAAADLVGYWSFEADDAADGSGYGNDGSLVNGPVFTDDVPATIPSARSISFNGADNTGSYVQIPHADSLSFTGGMVTVSFWMKANAADPSPWLRAINKDNGGSHGFEIQRNDAGATAALRIDTATNNQSKAIGPAWNGAWNHIVFSLNNGMANVWLNGVRTVNNSAYFHTGGFDNTADLIMGRSFQESAREYDGLMDDVAVWDTALNHGMALALYRPICGYDVTQMQTLFNVYTSGVPATIGERQWHAVSNLLLGEGQSFVWTNRNEYYLQLDAAGKGVASTNLATAAVDLVGYWT
;
A
#
# COMPACT_ATOMS: atom_id res chain seq x y z
N MET A 1 35.04 -50.78 -26.52
CA MET A 1 35.86 -49.64 -26.95
C MET A 1 35.10 -48.38 -26.57
N LEU A 2 35.73 -47.55 -25.74
CA LEU A 2 35.46 -46.13 -25.45
C LEU A 2 35.05 -45.34 -26.71
N ASP A 3 34.41 -44.18 -26.71
CA ASP A 3 33.86 -43.23 -25.72
C ASP A 3 33.32 -42.03 -26.56
N GLN A 4 32.59 -41.13 -25.91
CA GLN A 4 32.31 -39.73 -26.26
C GLN A 4 31.11 -39.40 -27.16
N HIS A 5 30.05 -38.86 -26.54
CA HIS A 5 29.55 -37.54 -26.92
C HIS A 5 28.99 -36.78 -25.69
N ARG A 6 29.25 -35.48 -25.71
CA ARG A 6 29.30 -34.55 -24.58
C ARG A 6 27.91 -34.12 -24.09
N PHE A 7 27.74 -33.99 -22.78
CA PHE A 7 26.65 -33.23 -22.17
C PHE A 7 26.86 -31.72 -22.40
N ARG A 8 25.85 -31.05 -22.97
CA ARG A 8 25.64 -29.60 -22.84
C ARG A 8 24.41 -29.40 -21.94
N ALA A 9 24.61 -28.79 -20.78
CA ALA A 9 23.51 -28.29 -19.97
C ALA A 9 23.06 -26.93 -20.51
N CYS A 10 21.79 -26.81 -20.90
CA CYS A 10 21.09 -25.53 -21.01
C CYS A 10 20.20 -25.38 -19.79
N VAL A 11 20.34 -24.26 -19.09
CA VAL A 11 19.47 -23.81 -18.00
C VAL A 11 18.23 -23.14 -18.62
N GLY A 12 17.03 -23.50 -18.19
CA GLY A 12 15.81 -22.76 -18.52
C GLY A 12 14.49 -23.50 -18.23
N ALA A 13 13.68 -22.90 -17.34
CA ALA A 13 12.22 -23.09 -17.13
C ALA A 13 11.73 -24.29 -16.27
N PRO A 14 10.55 -24.17 -15.62
CA PRO A 14 10.24 -24.79 -14.32
C PRO A 14 9.92 -26.28 -14.40
N SER A 15 10.21 -26.97 -13.31
CA SER A 15 10.05 -28.40 -13.12
C SER A 15 8.61 -28.87 -13.40
N SER A 16 8.39 -29.56 -14.50
CA SER A 16 7.17 -30.35 -14.72
C SER A 16 7.31 -31.70 -14.01
N LEU A 17 6.41 -31.98 -13.06
CA LEU A 17 6.34 -33.28 -12.40
C LEU A 17 5.61 -34.27 -13.33
N ALA A 18 6.35 -35.12 -14.04
CA ALA A 18 5.76 -36.19 -14.83
C ALA A 18 5.39 -37.39 -13.93
N VAL A 19 4.11 -37.63 -13.70
CA VAL A 19 3.64 -38.87 -13.05
C VAL A 19 3.56 -39.97 -14.10
N TRP A 20 4.46 -40.95 -14.03
CA TRP A 20 4.40 -42.16 -14.85
C TRP A 20 3.52 -43.21 -14.15
N VAL A 21 2.37 -43.52 -14.74
CA VAL A 21 1.55 -44.67 -14.31
C VAL A 21 2.05 -45.91 -15.06
N HIS A 22 2.70 -46.84 -14.36
CA HIS A 22 3.09 -48.12 -14.93
C HIS A 22 1.86 -49.03 -15.02
N GLN A 23 1.48 -49.47 -16.22
CA GLN A 23 0.44 -50.48 -16.43
C GLN A 23 0.99 -51.58 -17.35
N GLY A 24 0.69 -52.83 -17.03
CA GLY A 24 1.19 -54.02 -17.72
C GLY A 24 0.68 -54.15 -19.17
N PRO A 25 1.23 -55.10 -19.94
CA PRO A 25 1.00 -55.20 -21.38
C PRO A 25 -0.43 -55.66 -21.68
N GLY A 26 -1.21 -54.86 -22.42
CA GLY A 26 -2.41 -55.39 -23.10
C GLY A 26 -3.63 -54.48 -23.29
N ARG A 27 -3.63 -53.20 -22.89
CA ARG A 27 -4.81 -52.33 -23.12
C ARG A 27 -4.43 -51.02 -23.79
N ARG A 28 -4.93 -50.82 -25.02
CA ARG A 28 -4.89 -49.54 -25.72
C ARG A 28 -5.78 -48.56 -24.95
N ALA A 29 -5.20 -47.51 -24.40
CA ALA A 29 -5.96 -46.39 -23.81
C ALA A 29 -5.56 -45.09 -24.52
N ALA A 30 -6.57 -44.35 -24.96
CA ALA A 30 -6.41 -42.97 -25.39
C ALA A 30 -5.89 -42.15 -24.20
N ALA A 31 -4.67 -41.62 -24.32
CA ALA A 31 -4.11 -40.68 -23.36
C ALA A 31 -4.81 -39.33 -23.53
N GLY A 32 -5.89 -39.11 -22.78
CA GLY A 32 -6.45 -37.78 -22.60
C GLY A 32 -5.48 -36.96 -21.75
N LEU A 33 -4.76 -36.04 -22.39
CA LEU A 33 -3.89 -35.08 -21.72
C LEU A 33 -4.78 -34.03 -21.02
N LEU A 34 -5.25 -34.34 -19.80
CA LEU A 34 -5.92 -33.34 -18.96
C LEU A 34 -4.84 -32.45 -18.33
N CYS A 35 -4.34 -31.48 -19.09
CA CYS A 35 -3.44 -30.46 -18.59
C CYS A 35 -4.28 -29.42 -17.83
N LEU A 36 -4.62 -29.71 -16.56
CA LEU A 36 -5.21 -28.72 -15.68
C LEU A 36 -4.07 -27.84 -15.15
N THR A 37 -3.62 -26.88 -15.96
CA THR A 37 -2.75 -25.82 -15.45
C THR A 37 -3.58 -24.89 -14.59
N LEU A 38 -3.67 -25.18 -13.29
CA LEU A 38 -4.06 -24.17 -12.31
C LEU A 38 -2.89 -23.16 -12.23
N LEU A 39 -2.85 -22.19 -13.14
CA LEU A 39 -2.11 -20.95 -12.88
C LEU A 39 -2.91 -20.20 -11.82
N ALA A 40 -2.72 -20.56 -10.55
CA ALA A 40 -2.89 -19.57 -9.50
C ALA A 40 -1.71 -18.61 -9.68
N ALA A 41 -1.92 -17.52 -10.40
CA ALA A 41 -1.05 -16.36 -10.27
C ALA A 41 -1.19 -15.92 -8.81
N SER A 42 -0.23 -16.28 -7.96
CA SER A 42 -0.09 -15.64 -6.67
C SER A 42 0.20 -14.18 -6.97
N GLN A 43 -0.75 -13.29 -6.69
CA GLN A 43 -0.46 -11.87 -6.64
C GLN A 43 0.66 -11.70 -5.62
N ALA A 44 1.74 -10.99 -5.97
CA ALA A 44 2.79 -10.69 -5.01
C ALA A 44 2.15 -10.07 -3.75
N ALA A 45 2.62 -10.49 -2.58
CA ALA A 45 2.19 -9.93 -1.30
C ALA A 45 2.37 -8.40 -1.34
N ALA A 46 1.47 -7.67 -0.69
CA ALA A 46 1.70 -6.23 -0.52
C ALA A 46 2.96 -6.07 0.34
N ASP A 47 3.89 -5.23 -0.08
CA ASP A 47 5.16 -5.03 0.64
C ASP A 47 5.18 -3.66 1.28
N LEU A 48 4.85 -3.58 2.58
CA LEU A 48 4.85 -2.35 3.37
C LEU A 48 6.29 -2.06 3.78
N VAL A 49 6.90 -1.05 3.17
CA VAL A 49 8.32 -0.70 3.33
C VAL A 49 8.55 0.52 4.22
N GLY A 50 7.49 1.20 4.65
CA GLY A 50 7.58 2.29 5.62
C GLY A 50 6.22 2.54 6.26
N TYR A 51 6.21 2.73 7.58
CA TYR A 51 5.02 3.12 8.32
C TYR A 51 5.35 4.04 9.49
N TRP A 52 4.88 5.28 9.45
CA TRP A 52 5.07 6.28 10.50
C TRP A 52 3.71 6.68 11.07
N SER A 53 3.37 6.12 12.23
CA SER A 53 2.08 6.33 12.90
C SER A 53 2.06 7.55 13.83
N PHE A 54 3.21 8.05 14.27
CA PHE A 54 3.37 9.18 15.22
C PHE A 54 2.75 8.98 16.62
N GLU A 55 2.13 7.84 16.90
CA GLU A 55 1.49 7.49 18.18
C GLU A 55 2.44 7.54 19.39
N ALA A 56 3.73 7.34 19.17
CA ALA A 56 4.76 7.35 20.22
C ALA A 56 5.47 8.71 20.37
N ASP A 57 4.95 9.79 19.77
CA ASP A 57 5.62 11.09 19.67
C ASP A 57 7.03 10.99 19.03
N ASP A 58 7.16 10.11 18.05
CA ASP A 58 8.37 9.92 17.25
C ASP A 58 8.03 9.70 15.78
N ALA A 59 9.07 9.58 14.95
CA ALA A 59 8.95 9.16 13.55
C ALA A 59 9.61 7.80 13.34
N ALA A 60 9.38 6.84 14.25
CA ALA A 60 9.87 5.48 14.09
C ALA A 60 9.12 4.73 12.98
N ASP A 61 9.82 3.83 12.28
CA ASP A 61 9.24 2.98 11.24
C ASP A 61 8.64 1.70 11.82
N GLY A 62 7.31 1.60 11.78
CA GLY A 62 6.52 0.44 12.18
C GLY A 62 6.41 -0.67 11.13
N SER A 63 7.01 -0.53 9.94
CA SER A 63 6.94 -1.54 8.88
C SER A 63 7.88 -2.73 9.09
N GLY A 64 8.94 -2.53 9.88
CA GLY A 64 10.01 -3.51 10.11
C GLY A 64 11.20 -3.41 9.14
N TYR A 65 11.21 -2.41 8.25
CA TYR A 65 12.34 -2.14 7.35
C TYR A 65 13.41 -1.22 7.96
N GLY A 66 13.13 -0.59 9.10
CA GLY A 66 14.08 0.28 9.80
C GLY A 66 14.29 1.62 9.12
N ASN A 67 13.29 2.09 8.35
CA ASN A 67 13.29 3.38 7.69
C ASN A 67 12.90 4.51 8.67
N ASP A 68 13.58 4.59 9.81
CA ASP A 68 13.28 5.57 10.85
C ASP A 68 13.49 7.00 10.35
N GLY A 69 12.55 7.88 10.71
CA GLY A 69 12.60 9.30 10.41
C GLY A 69 13.29 10.11 11.51
N SER A 70 14.00 11.15 11.10
CA SER A 70 14.56 12.17 11.99
C SER A 70 13.73 13.45 11.92
N LEU A 71 13.34 13.97 13.09
CA LEU A 71 12.64 15.25 13.22
C LEU A 71 13.64 16.40 13.04
N VAL A 72 13.41 17.27 12.06
CA VAL A 72 14.30 18.40 11.76
C VAL A 72 13.57 19.73 11.88
N ASN A 73 14.21 20.69 12.54
CA ASN A 73 13.67 22.01 12.87
C ASN A 73 12.37 21.99 13.71
N GLY A 74 12.17 20.89 14.45
CA GLY A 74 11.17 20.77 15.52
C GLY A 74 9.70 20.72 15.08
N PRO A 75 9.27 19.73 14.27
CA PRO A 75 7.86 19.36 14.22
C PRO A 75 7.38 18.99 15.62
N VAL A 76 6.10 19.20 15.91
CA VAL A 76 5.50 18.90 17.21
C VAL A 76 4.33 17.95 17.08
N PHE A 77 4.04 17.17 18.12
CA PHE A 77 2.93 16.21 18.10
C PHE A 77 1.68 16.78 18.78
N THR A 78 0.50 16.45 18.27
CA THR A 78 -0.79 16.99 18.71
C THR A 78 -1.87 15.91 18.83
N ASP A 79 -2.93 16.19 19.59
CA ASP A 79 -4.10 15.30 19.72
C ASP A 79 -5.20 15.59 18.66
N ASP A 80 -4.97 16.51 17.72
CA ASP A 80 -5.89 16.74 16.60
C ASP A 80 -5.65 15.67 15.54
N VAL A 81 -6.49 14.65 15.50
CA VAL A 81 -6.28 13.44 14.69
C VAL A 81 -7.46 13.14 13.77
N PRO A 82 -7.28 12.34 12.69
CA PRO A 82 -8.39 11.92 11.84
C PRO A 82 -9.36 11.00 12.58
N ALA A 83 -10.66 11.31 12.54
CA ALA A 83 -11.68 10.59 13.31
C ALA A 83 -12.04 9.19 12.78
N THR A 84 -11.50 8.78 11.64
CA THR A 84 -11.86 7.54 10.92
C THR A 84 -10.90 6.38 11.16
N ILE A 85 -9.75 6.64 11.78
CA ILE A 85 -8.71 5.66 12.08
C ILE A 85 -8.44 5.61 13.59
N PRO A 86 -7.87 4.51 14.12
CA PRO A 86 -7.51 4.38 15.53
C PRO A 86 -6.24 5.18 15.87
N SER A 87 -6.29 6.51 15.75
CA SER A 87 -5.15 7.40 16.03
C SER A 87 -5.38 8.21 17.30
N ALA A 88 -4.29 8.49 18.02
CA ALA A 88 -4.28 9.41 19.15
C ALA A 88 -3.29 10.57 18.97
N ARG A 89 -2.32 10.47 18.07
CA ARG A 89 -1.30 11.51 17.86
C ARG A 89 -1.08 11.78 16.37
N SER A 90 -1.01 13.06 16.01
CA SER A 90 -0.56 13.50 14.70
C SER A 90 0.72 14.34 14.81
N ILE A 91 1.48 14.45 13.72
CA ILE A 91 2.60 15.40 13.65
C ILE A 91 2.15 16.72 13.03
N SER A 92 2.66 17.84 13.55
CA SER A 92 2.44 19.21 13.09
C SER A 92 3.72 19.81 12.55
N PHE A 93 3.65 20.28 11.32
CA PHE A 93 4.74 20.96 10.63
C PHE A 93 4.51 22.46 10.64
N ASN A 94 5.57 23.25 10.89
CA ASN A 94 5.60 24.66 10.62
C ASN A 94 6.14 24.93 9.19
N GLY A 95 5.39 25.66 8.37
CA GLY A 95 5.82 26.02 7.01
C GLY A 95 6.68 27.27 6.91
N ALA A 96 7.34 27.70 8.01
CA ALA A 96 7.87 29.06 8.12
C ALA A 96 9.24 29.29 7.44
N ASP A 97 9.35 30.45 6.77
CA ASP A 97 10.59 31.19 6.46
C ASP A 97 11.75 30.39 5.82
N ASN A 98 11.47 29.51 4.85
CA ASN A 98 12.46 28.64 4.18
C ASN A 98 13.18 27.63 5.11
N THR A 99 12.77 27.56 6.36
CA THR A 99 13.37 26.70 7.40
C THR A 99 12.41 25.65 7.94
N GLY A 100 11.17 25.65 7.43
CA GLY A 100 10.06 24.86 7.95
C GLY A 100 10.43 23.44 8.36
N SER A 101 9.81 22.99 9.44
CA SER A 101 10.05 21.72 10.08
C SER A 101 9.65 20.56 9.18
N TYR A 102 10.36 19.45 9.30
CA TYR A 102 10.13 18.29 8.45
C TYR A 102 10.57 17.00 9.14
N VAL A 103 10.10 15.87 8.60
CA VAL A 103 10.67 14.56 8.88
C VAL A 103 11.57 14.17 7.71
N GLN A 104 12.79 13.78 8.01
CA GLN A 104 13.74 13.25 7.05
C GLN A 104 13.92 11.76 7.27
N ILE A 105 13.57 10.97 6.25
CA ILE A 105 13.78 9.53 6.22
C ILE A 105 14.92 9.28 5.24
N PRO A 106 16.12 8.91 5.73
CA PRO A 106 17.26 8.63 4.88
C PRO A 106 16.91 7.57 3.82
N HIS A 107 17.46 7.73 2.63
CA HIS A 107 17.31 6.71 1.60
C HIS A 107 17.84 5.34 2.07
N ALA A 108 17.11 4.29 1.68
CA ALA A 108 17.48 2.89 1.84
C ALA A 108 17.05 2.09 0.59
N ASP A 109 17.61 0.89 0.42
CA ASP A 109 17.29 0.01 -0.70
C ASP A 109 15.78 -0.33 -0.75
N SER A 110 15.11 -0.47 0.40
CA SER A 110 13.65 -0.69 0.50
C SER A 110 12.81 0.51 0.06
N LEU A 111 13.42 1.69 -0.11
CA LEU A 111 12.81 2.90 -0.67
C LEU A 111 13.31 3.16 -2.10
N SER A 112 13.80 2.11 -2.77
CA SER A 112 14.17 2.10 -4.20
C SER A 112 13.09 1.41 -5.02
N PHE A 113 12.25 2.20 -5.68
CA PHE A 113 11.07 1.75 -6.43
C PHE A 113 11.42 1.30 -7.86
N THR A 114 12.49 0.52 -7.99
CA THR A 114 13.04 0.04 -9.27
C THR A 114 12.05 -0.84 -10.06
N GLY A 115 11.10 -1.46 -9.36
CA GLY A 115 10.00 -2.22 -9.95
C GLY A 115 8.93 -1.36 -10.64
N GLY A 116 9.06 -0.04 -10.59
CA GLY A 116 8.11 0.89 -11.22
C GLY A 116 6.74 0.92 -10.54
N MET A 117 6.68 0.45 -9.30
CA MET A 117 5.47 0.39 -8.48
C MET A 117 5.72 1.11 -7.16
N VAL A 118 4.70 1.82 -6.67
CA VAL A 118 4.69 2.36 -5.31
C VAL A 118 3.26 2.66 -4.92
N THR A 119 2.92 2.46 -3.65
CA THR A 119 1.72 3.04 -3.06
C THR A 119 2.10 3.88 -1.86
N VAL A 120 1.49 5.06 -1.72
CA VAL A 120 1.61 5.88 -0.51
C VAL A 120 0.21 6.19 -0.01
N SER A 121 -0.01 6.01 1.29
CA SER A 121 -1.23 6.37 2.02
C SER A 121 -0.84 7.29 3.16
N PHE A 122 -1.62 8.35 3.39
CA PHE A 122 -1.43 9.22 4.55
C PHE A 122 -2.66 10.09 4.76
N TRP A 123 -2.79 10.59 5.98
CA TRP A 123 -3.73 11.63 6.32
C TRP A 123 -3.03 12.98 6.37
N MET A 124 -3.73 14.02 5.93
CA MET A 124 -3.23 15.40 6.03
C MET A 124 -4.34 16.39 6.39
N LYS A 125 -3.97 17.46 7.09
CA LYS A 125 -4.83 18.61 7.37
C LYS A 125 -4.03 19.90 7.21
N ALA A 126 -4.32 20.64 6.16
CA ALA A 126 -3.72 21.96 5.91
C ALA A 126 -4.77 22.95 5.44
N ASN A 127 -4.53 24.24 5.68
CA ASN A 127 -5.44 25.32 5.31
C ASN A 127 -4.98 26.00 4.01
N ALA A 128 -5.92 26.37 3.13
CA ALA A 128 -5.66 27.22 1.99
C ALA A 128 -5.34 28.70 2.34
N ALA A 129 -5.41 29.09 3.62
CA ALA A 129 -5.11 30.44 4.08
C ALA A 129 -3.67 30.87 3.79
N ASP A 130 -2.73 29.93 3.76
CA ASP A 130 -1.41 30.16 3.17
C ASP A 130 -1.60 30.35 1.65
N PRO A 131 -1.22 31.49 1.05
CA PRO A 131 -1.34 31.70 -0.40
C PRO A 131 -0.22 31.01 -1.21
N SER A 132 0.76 30.38 -0.56
CA SER A 132 1.94 29.83 -1.22
C SER A 132 1.59 28.62 -2.09
N PRO A 133 1.93 28.65 -3.39
CA PRO A 133 1.75 27.50 -4.28
C PRO A 133 2.90 26.50 -4.14
N TRP A 134 2.69 25.27 -4.60
CA TRP A 134 3.71 24.22 -4.71
C TRP A 134 4.31 23.75 -3.38
N LEU A 135 3.59 23.90 -2.27
CA LEU A 135 3.99 23.31 -0.98
C LEU A 135 4.02 21.78 -1.08
N ARG A 136 5.02 21.10 -0.52
CA ARG A 136 5.09 19.63 -0.55
C ARG A 136 4.78 19.03 0.80
N ALA A 137 3.70 18.25 0.83
CA ALA A 137 3.39 17.40 1.98
C ALA A 137 4.34 16.20 2.04
N ILE A 138 4.55 15.54 0.90
CA ILE A 138 5.47 14.39 0.75
C ILE A 138 6.36 14.62 -0.47
N ASN A 139 7.65 14.33 -0.34
CA ASN A 139 8.64 14.45 -1.41
C ASN A 139 9.57 13.22 -1.40
N LYS A 140 9.57 12.47 -2.49
CA LYS A 140 10.61 11.49 -2.84
C LYS A 140 11.11 11.78 -4.25
N ASP A 141 11.63 12.98 -4.42
CA ASP A 141 12.15 13.50 -5.67
C ASP A 141 13.56 14.07 -5.47
N ASN A 142 14.41 13.89 -6.48
CA ASN A 142 15.82 14.25 -6.46
C ASN A 142 16.15 15.59 -7.12
N GLY A 143 15.18 16.48 -7.33
CA GLY A 143 15.38 17.76 -7.99
C GLY A 143 14.82 17.86 -9.41
N GLY A 144 13.85 17.03 -9.76
CA GLY A 144 13.03 17.16 -10.96
C GLY A 144 13.33 16.19 -12.10
N SER A 145 14.09 15.12 -11.86
CA SER A 145 14.35 14.10 -12.88
C SER A 145 13.76 12.73 -12.54
N HIS A 146 13.66 12.37 -11.26
CA HIS A 146 13.10 11.10 -10.87
C HIS A 146 12.46 11.19 -9.49
N GLY A 147 11.17 10.86 -9.41
CA GLY A 147 10.50 10.77 -8.14
C GLY A 147 9.00 10.97 -8.17
N PHE A 148 8.46 11.18 -6.98
CA PHE A 148 7.09 11.59 -6.78
C PHE A 148 6.96 12.61 -5.65
N GLU A 149 5.95 13.45 -5.76
CA GLU A 149 5.61 14.44 -4.73
C GLU A 149 4.10 14.52 -4.57
N ILE A 150 3.63 14.75 -3.34
CA ILE A 150 2.31 15.33 -3.10
C ILE A 150 2.49 16.81 -2.83
N GLN A 151 2.02 17.60 -3.78
CA GLN A 151 2.18 19.04 -3.78
C GLN A 151 0.83 19.76 -3.83
N ARG A 152 0.80 20.97 -3.31
CA ARG A 152 -0.28 21.91 -3.59
C ARG A 152 -0.11 22.44 -5.02
N ASN A 153 -1.12 22.28 -5.86
CA ASN A 153 -1.03 22.61 -7.29
C ASN A 153 -0.89 24.12 -7.57
N ASP A 154 -1.50 24.94 -6.74
CA ASP A 154 -1.54 26.40 -6.89
C ASP A 154 -1.88 27.05 -5.54
N ALA A 155 -2.19 28.35 -5.52
CA ALA A 155 -2.61 29.05 -4.31
C ALA A 155 -4.02 28.64 -3.82
N GLY A 156 -4.73 27.74 -4.51
CA GLY A 156 -6.02 27.20 -4.14
C GLY A 156 -5.93 25.94 -3.28
N ALA A 157 -7.05 25.25 -3.05
CA ALA A 157 -7.09 24.08 -2.16
C ALA A 157 -6.58 22.78 -2.80
N THR A 158 -6.25 22.79 -4.10
CA THR A 158 -6.07 21.57 -4.90
C THR A 158 -4.71 20.94 -4.65
N ALA A 159 -4.71 19.69 -4.19
CA ALA A 159 -3.54 18.81 -4.18
C ALA A 159 -3.31 18.19 -5.57
N ALA A 160 -2.06 17.91 -5.89
CA ALA A 160 -1.63 17.20 -7.07
C ALA A 160 -0.58 16.14 -6.70
N LEU A 161 -0.67 14.99 -7.36
CA LEU A 161 0.42 14.02 -7.42
C LEU A 161 1.32 14.42 -8.59
N ARG A 162 2.56 14.77 -8.31
CA ARG A 162 3.60 14.96 -9.32
C ARG A 162 4.42 13.70 -9.44
N ILE A 163 4.69 13.29 -10.68
CA ILE A 163 5.50 12.13 -11.03
C ILE A 163 6.56 12.62 -12.01
N ASP A 164 7.81 12.51 -11.60
CA ASP A 164 8.96 12.93 -12.40
C ASP A 164 9.71 11.68 -12.88
N THR A 165 9.99 11.65 -14.18
CA THR A 165 10.83 10.66 -14.85
C THR A 165 11.84 11.38 -15.74
N ALA A 166 12.83 10.65 -16.26
CA ALA A 166 14.03 11.22 -16.88
C ALA A 166 13.80 12.40 -17.84
N THR A 167 12.67 12.43 -18.55
CA THR A 167 12.35 13.48 -19.54
C THR A 167 11.02 14.19 -19.28
N ASN A 168 10.32 13.89 -18.19
CA ASN A 168 8.93 14.32 -17.99
C ASN A 168 8.62 14.63 -16.53
N ASN A 169 8.02 15.79 -16.31
CA ASN A 169 7.30 16.14 -15.08
C ASN A 169 5.80 16.09 -15.38
N GLN A 170 5.06 15.29 -14.61
CA GLN A 170 3.66 15.00 -14.89
C GLN A 170 2.83 15.13 -13.62
N SER A 171 1.84 16.03 -13.64
CA SER A 171 0.93 16.23 -12.52
C SER A 171 -0.44 15.60 -12.77
N LYS A 172 -1.00 14.97 -11.74
CA LYS A 172 -2.38 14.48 -11.68
C LYS A 172 -3.10 15.24 -10.57
N ALA A 173 -4.15 15.98 -10.94
CA ALA A 173 -4.97 16.67 -9.94
C ALA A 173 -5.66 15.63 -9.05
N ILE A 174 -5.52 15.79 -7.73
CA ILE A 174 -6.14 14.92 -6.73
C ILE A 174 -7.50 15.47 -6.33
N GLY A 175 -7.56 16.76 -5.99
CA GLY A 175 -8.75 17.42 -5.47
C GLY A 175 -8.44 18.34 -4.29
N PRO A 176 -9.45 18.95 -3.66
CA PRO A 176 -9.27 20.01 -2.67
C PRO A 176 -8.88 19.45 -1.28
N ALA A 177 -7.59 19.21 -1.03
CA ALA A 177 -7.08 18.71 0.26
C ALA A 177 -6.55 19.81 1.21
N TRP A 178 -6.28 21.02 0.70
CA TRP A 178 -5.96 22.21 1.53
C TRP A 178 -7.23 22.93 1.97
N ASN A 179 -8.13 22.21 2.65
CA ASN A 179 -9.46 22.71 3.01
C ASN A 179 -9.65 22.93 4.53
N GLY A 180 -8.59 22.78 5.32
CA GLY A 180 -8.62 22.91 6.78
C GLY A 180 -9.23 21.71 7.52
N ALA A 181 -9.61 20.64 6.80
CA ALA A 181 -10.09 19.38 7.37
C ALA A 181 -9.08 18.25 7.17
N TRP A 182 -9.21 17.18 7.95
CA TRP A 182 -8.48 15.94 7.72
C TRP A 182 -8.93 15.31 6.40
N ASN A 183 -7.97 15.02 5.53
CA ASN A 183 -8.18 14.33 4.26
C ASN A 183 -7.22 13.14 4.17
N HIS A 184 -7.74 12.00 3.70
CA HIS A 184 -6.95 10.82 3.38
C HIS A 184 -6.59 10.83 1.91
N ILE A 185 -5.31 10.68 1.62
CA ILE A 185 -4.82 10.55 0.25
C ILE A 185 -4.13 9.19 0.13
N VAL A 186 -4.52 8.45 -0.90
CA VAL A 186 -3.80 7.27 -1.36
C VAL A 186 -3.45 7.50 -2.82
N PHE A 187 -2.22 7.22 -3.22
CA PHE A 187 -1.89 7.05 -4.63
C PHE A 187 -1.16 5.74 -4.87
N SER A 188 -1.40 5.13 -6.02
CA SER A 188 -0.78 3.89 -6.47
C SER A 188 -0.26 4.11 -7.88
N LEU A 189 1.06 3.97 -8.05
CA LEU A 189 1.74 3.95 -9.33
C LEU A 189 2.06 2.50 -9.69
N ASN A 190 1.78 2.12 -10.93
CA ASN A 190 2.05 0.79 -11.43
C ASN A 190 2.46 0.87 -12.90
N ASN A 191 3.77 0.84 -13.16
CA ASN A 191 4.33 0.65 -14.50
C ASN A 191 3.72 1.58 -15.56
N GLY A 192 3.56 2.87 -15.26
CA GLY A 192 2.97 3.86 -16.16
C GLY A 192 1.48 4.14 -15.96
N MET A 193 0.82 3.48 -15.01
CA MET A 193 -0.56 3.77 -14.63
C MET A 193 -0.63 4.37 -13.23
N ALA A 194 -1.36 5.48 -13.09
CA ALA A 194 -1.60 6.13 -11.82
C ALA A 194 -3.06 5.98 -11.39
N ASN A 195 -3.28 5.65 -10.12
CA ASN A 195 -4.56 5.77 -9.43
C ASN A 195 -4.39 6.65 -8.20
N VAL A 196 -5.41 7.45 -7.90
CA VAL A 196 -5.41 8.31 -6.71
C VAL A 196 -6.80 8.31 -6.08
N TRP A 197 -6.84 8.30 -4.75
CA TRP A 197 -8.03 8.40 -3.94
C TRP A 197 -7.90 9.57 -2.97
N LEU A 198 -9.01 10.31 -2.82
CA LEU A 198 -9.18 11.35 -1.82
C LEU A 198 -10.42 10.99 -0.99
N ASN A 199 -10.25 10.77 0.31
CA ASN A 199 -11.34 10.41 1.24
C ASN A 199 -12.15 9.19 0.76
N GLY A 200 -11.45 8.16 0.27
CA GLY A 200 -12.05 6.95 -0.30
C GLY A 200 -12.65 7.10 -1.70
N VAL A 201 -12.73 8.31 -2.26
CA VAL A 201 -13.22 8.52 -3.64
C VAL A 201 -12.05 8.45 -4.61
N ARG A 202 -12.11 7.58 -5.63
CA ARG A 202 -11.09 7.49 -6.68
C ARG A 202 -11.18 8.70 -7.61
N THR A 203 -10.25 9.64 -7.49
CA THR A 203 -10.21 10.89 -8.28
C THR A 203 -9.36 10.76 -9.55
N VAL A 204 -8.39 9.84 -9.54
CA VAL A 204 -7.60 9.45 -10.72
C VAL A 204 -7.76 7.95 -10.91
N ASN A 205 -8.23 7.54 -12.09
CA ASN A 205 -8.53 6.14 -12.40
C ASN A 205 -7.73 5.68 -13.61
N ASN A 206 -6.73 4.82 -13.36
CA ASN A 206 -5.87 4.21 -14.37
C ASN A 206 -5.33 5.23 -15.40
N SER A 207 -4.87 6.39 -14.92
CA SER A 207 -4.40 7.47 -15.79
C SER A 207 -2.97 7.21 -16.20
N ALA A 208 -2.70 7.18 -17.51
CA ALA A 208 -1.37 6.96 -18.02
C ALA A 208 -0.40 8.10 -17.65
N TYR A 209 0.84 7.74 -17.33
CA TYR A 209 1.99 8.64 -17.26
C TYR A 209 3.17 8.03 -18.03
N PHE A 210 4.16 8.85 -18.35
CA PHE A 210 5.34 8.40 -19.07
C PHE A 210 6.26 7.71 -18.07
N HIS A 211 6.44 6.40 -18.23
CA HIS A 211 7.19 5.58 -17.28
C HIS A 211 8.60 5.25 -17.73
N THR A 212 8.95 5.46 -19.00
CA THR A 212 10.28 5.12 -19.52
C THR A 212 11.36 5.81 -18.70
N GLY A 213 12.33 5.03 -18.21
CA GLY A 213 13.38 5.51 -17.30
C GLY A 213 12.99 5.50 -15.81
N GLY A 214 11.74 5.20 -15.47
CA GLY A 214 11.26 5.08 -14.10
C GLY A 214 11.24 6.40 -13.32
N PHE A 215 10.71 6.31 -12.10
CA PHE A 215 10.72 7.39 -11.10
C PHE A 215 11.63 7.07 -9.90
N ASP A 216 12.37 5.95 -9.98
CA ASP A 216 13.28 5.52 -8.92
C ASP A 216 14.43 6.50 -8.72
N ASN A 217 14.83 6.69 -7.46
CA ASN A 217 15.88 7.62 -7.07
C ASN A 217 16.42 7.31 -5.68
N THR A 218 17.61 7.84 -5.38
CA THR A 218 18.27 7.70 -4.08
C THR A 218 18.11 8.94 -3.19
N ALA A 219 17.13 9.81 -3.46
CA ALA A 219 16.85 10.92 -2.55
C ALA A 219 16.17 10.41 -1.28
N ASP A 220 16.30 11.16 -0.19
CA ASP A 220 15.57 10.89 1.04
C ASP A 220 14.06 11.03 0.80
N LEU A 221 13.27 10.26 1.55
CA LEU A 221 11.84 10.53 1.67
C LEU A 221 11.67 11.65 2.69
N ILE A 222 11.04 12.74 2.28
CA ILE A 222 10.82 13.91 3.13
C ILE A 222 9.31 14.11 3.31
N MET A 223 8.91 14.33 4.56
CA MET A 223 7.57 14.79 4.92
C MET A 223 7.67 16.22 5.42
N GLY A 224 6.82 17.11 4.91
CA GLY A 224 6.75 18.49 5.41
C GLY A 224 7.46 19.55 4.55
N ARG A 225 8.19 19.18 3.49
CA ARG A 225 8.85 20.14 2.58
C ARG A 225 9.35 19.51 1.28
N SER A 226 9.83 20.35 0.35
CA SER A 226 10.71 19.91 -0.74
C SER A 226 12.08 19.50 -0.20
N PHE A 227 12.69 18.47 -0.81
CA PHE A 227 14.08 18.09 -0.54
C PHE A 227 15.09 19.14 -1.01
N GLN A 228 14.82 19.87 -2.10
CA GLN A 228 15.80 20.77 -2.73
C GLN A 228 15.34 22.21 -2.90
N GLU A 229 14.03 22.45 -2.97
CA GLU A 229 13.49 23.80 -3.14
C GLU A 229 13.26 24.49 -1.79
N SER A 230 13.69 25.74 -1.69
CA SER A 230 13.30 26.65 -0.60
C SER A 230 11.88 27.19 -0.83
N ALA A 231 11.19 27.58 0.24
CA ALA A 231 9.85 28.21 0.21
C ALA A 231 8.73 27.25 -0.22
N ARG A 232 8.92 25.94 0.00
CA ARG A 232 8.01 24.86 -0.41
C ARG A 232 7.59 23.98 0.77
N GLU A 233 7.59 24.58 1.95
CA GLU A 233 7.33 23.93 3.23
C GLU A 233 5.84 23.75 3.45
N TYR A 234 5.45 22.58 3.92
CA TYR A 234 4.09 22.26 4.30
C TYR A 234 3.81 22.80 5.70
N ASP A 235 2.73 23.58 5.81
CA ASP A 235 2.17 24.01 7.09
C ASP A 235 0.86 23.26 7.34
N GLY A 236 0.87 22.34 8.31
CA GLY A 236 -0.28 21.50 8.59
C GLY A 236 0.04 20.27 9.42
N LEU A 237 -0.96 19.42 9.57
CA LEU A 237 -0.87 18.16 10.29
C LEU A 237 -0.80 16.98 9.33
N MET A 238 -0.06 15.94 9.72
CA MET A 238 0.00 14.67 8.99
C MET A 238 -0.14 13.51 9.98
N ASP A 239 -0.67 12.39 9.50
CA ASP A 239 -0.83 11.18 10.29
C ASP A 239 -0.83 9.91 9.42
N ASP A 240 -0.52 8.77 10.05
CA ASP A 240 -0.66 7.40 9.53
C ASP A 240 -0.04 7.24 8.12
N VAL A 241 1.22 7.69 7.98
CA VAL A 241 1.94 7.70 6.70
C VAL A 241 2.50 6.32 6.42
N ALA A 242 2.13 5.73 5.28
CA ALA A 242 2.52 4.39 4.91
C ALA A 242 2.95 4.31 3.45
N VAL A 243 3.99 3.52 3.18
CA VAL A 243 4.60 3.35 1.86
C VAL A 243 4.74 1.86 1.57
N TRP A 244 4.32 1.47 0.37
CA TRP A 244 4.50 0.12 -0.15
C TRP A 244 5.34 0.13 -1.42
N ASP A 245 6.26 -0.82 -1.58
CA ASP A 245 6.96 -1.13 -2.85
C ASP A 245 6.10 -1.98 -3.79
N THR A 246 4.78 -1.83 -3.67
CA THR A 246 3.79 -2.53 -4.48
C THR A 246 2.63 -1.60 -4.80
N ALA A 247 1.98 -1.86 -5.95
CA ALA A 247 0.78 -1.15 -6.33
C ALA A 247 -0.45 -1.79 -5.66
N LEU A 248 -1.03 -1.13 -4.66
CA LEU A 248 -2.27 -1.57 -4.05
C LEU A 248 -3.44 -1.39 -5.03
N ASN A 249 -4.40 -2.31 -4.94
CA ASN A 249 -5.59 -2.30 -5.78
C ASN A 249 -6.68 -1.35 -5.22
N HIS A 250 -7.83 -1.30 -5.89
CA HIS A 250 -8.95 -0.44 -5.47
C HIS A 250 -9.47 -0.74 -4.07
N GLY A 251 -9.79 -2.01 -3.79
CA GLY A 251 -10.37 -2.39 -2.51
C GLY A 251 -9.40 -2.19 -1.35
N MET A 252 -8.11 -2.44 -1.55
CA MET A 252 -7.06 -2.16 -0.55
C MET A 252 -6.97 -0.66 -0.24
N ALA A 253 -6.90 0.20 -1.25
CA ALA A 253 -6.83 1.65 -1.05
C ALA A 253 -8.07 2.20 -0.31
N LEU A 254 -9.26 1.71 -0.65
CA LEU A 254 -10.50 2.04 0.07
C LEU A 254 -10.51 1.55 1.51
N ALA A 255 -9.99 0.35 1.76
CA ALA A 255 -9.95 -0.25 3.09
C ALA A 255 -9.02 0.51 4.04
N LEU A 256 -7.99 1.22 3.53
CA LEU A 256 -7.15 2.11 4.33
C LEU A 256 -7.87 3.38 4.81
N TYR A 257 -8.84 3.89 4.05
CA TYR A 257 -9.62 5.07 4.46
C TYR A 257 -10.56 4.76 5.63
N ARG A 258 -11.12 3.55 5.65
CA ARG A 258 -12.06 3.08 6.67
C ARG A 258 -11.69 1.66 7.09
N PRO A 259 -10.64 1.50 7.92
CA PRO A 259 -10.15 0.19 8.30
C PRO A 259 -11.22 -0.60 9.05
N ILE A 260 -11.31 -1.89 8.73
CA ILE A 260 -12.18 -2.81 9.46
C ILE A 260 -11.66 -3.00 10.88
N CYS A 261 -12.56 -3.22 11.84
CA CYS A 261 -12.21 -3.43 13.25
C CYS A 261 -11.41 -2.28 13.92
N GLY A 262 -11.30 -1.11 13.28
CA GLY A 262 -10.40 -0.05 13.74
C GLY A 262 -8.95 -0.51 13.74
N TYR A 263 -8.53 -1.24 12.69
CA TYR A 263 -7.16 -1.70 12.52
C TYR A 263 -6.22 -0.59 12.03
N ASP A 264 -4.99 -0.64 12.53
CA ASP A 264 -3.89 0.18 12.01
C ASP A 264 -3.37 -0.34 10.66
N VAL A 265 -2.42 0.37 10.05
CA VAL A 265 -1.85 0.00 8.75
C VAL A 265 -1.17 -1.37 8.78
N THR A 266 -0.46 -1.74 9.85
CA THR A 266 0.25 -3.04 9.93
C THR A 266 -0.74 -4.21 9.99
N GLN A 267 -1.86 -4.01 10.68
CA GLN A 267 -2.95 -4.97 10.76
C GLN A 267 -3.69 -5.06 9.42
N MET A 268 -3.95 -3.92 8.76
CA MET A 268 -4.53 -3.90 7.41
C MET A 268 -3.60 -4.58 6.38
N GLN A 269 -2.29 -4.35 6.48
CA GLN A 269 -1.27 -5.01 5.69
C GLN A 269 -1.31 -6.54 5.89
N THR A 270 -1.51 -7.00 7.12
CA THR A 270 -1.71 -8.44 7.39
C THR A 270 -2.93 -8.98 6.62
N LEU A 271 -4.04 -8.24 6.57
CA LEU A 271 -5.21 -8.63 5.77
C LEU A 271 -4.92 -8.64 4.26
N PHE A 272 -4.14 -7.68 3.76
CA PHE A 272 -3.73 -7.64 2.35
C PHE A 272 -2.86 -8.86 1.99
N ASN A 273 -1.99 -9.29 2.91
CA ASN A 273 -1.21 -10.51 2.75
C ASN A 273 -2.07 -11.77 2.73
N VAL A 274 -3.07 -11.87 3.61
CA VAL A 274 -4.03 -12.98 3.60
C VAL A 274 -4.77 -13.03 2.25
N TYR A 275 -5.23 -11.88 1.75
CA TYR A 275 -5.94 -11.78 0.48
C TYR A 275 -5.08 -12.17 -0.73
N THR A 276 -3.84 -11.68 -0.80
CA THR A 276 -2.95 -11.91 -1.96
C THR A 276 -2.36 -13.32 -1.97
N SER A 277 -1.93 -13.82 -0.80
CA SER A 277 -1.27 -15.12 -0.68
C SER A 277 -2.24 -16.29 -0.46
N GLY A 278 -3.44 -16.03 0.06
CA GLY A 278 -4.37 -17.06 0.54
C GLY A 278 -3.95 -17.72 1.85
N VAL A 279 -2.80 -17.34 2.43
CA VAL A 279 -2.30 -17.91 3.68
C VAL A 279 -3.01 -17.24 4.86
N PRO A 280 -3.67 -18.00 5.76
CA PRO A 280 -4.33 -17.42 6.93
C PRO A 280 -3.36 -16.73 7.89
N ALA A 281 -3.83 -15.68 8.56
CA ALA A 281 -3.07 -14.96 9.59
C ALA A 281 -3.94 -14.59 10.78
N THR A 282 -3.34 -14.41 11.95
CA THR A 282 -4.05 -14.07 13.18
C THR A 282 -3.79 -12.62 13.57
N ILE A 283 -4.84 -11.87 13.89
CA ILE A 283 -4.77 -10.53 14.48
C ILE A 283 -5.62 -10.54 15.75
N GLY A 284 -4.98 -10.36 16.91
CA GLY A 284 -5.63 -10.54 18.20
C GLY A 284 -6.26 -11.93 18.34
N GLU A 285 -7.56 -11.99 18.64
CA GLU A 285 -8.32 -13.24 18.81
C GLU A 285 -8.94 -13.77 17.50
N ARG A 286 -8.63 -13.15 16.36
CA ARG A 286 -9.26 -13.43 15.06
C ARG A 286 -8.29 -14.08 14.11
N GLN A 287 -8.67 -15.24 13.56
CA GLN A 287 -7.98 -15.82 12.43
C GLN A 287 -8.64 -15.36 11.13
N TRP A 288 -7.88 -14.74 10.25
CA TRP A 288 -8.31 -14.27 8.95
C TRP A 288 -7.92 -15.26 7.87
N HIS A 289 -8.84 -15.50 6.94
CA HIS A 289 -8.63 -16.36 5.78
C HIS A 289 -9.18 -15.70 4.52
N ALA A 290 -8.64 -16.07 3.36
CA ALA A 290 -9.15 -15.59 2.09
C ALA A 290 -10.55 -16.16 1.81
N VAL A 291 -11.42 -15.33 1.24
CA VAL A 291 -12.79 -15.70 0.86
C VAL A 291 -13.12 -15.14 -0.53
N SER A 292 -14.10 -15.75 -1.19
CA SER A 292 -14.59 -15.33 -2.51
C SER A 292 -16.11 -15.26 -2.54
N ASN A 293 -16.67 -14.76 -3.65
CA ASN A 293 -18.10 -14.56 -3.87
C ASN A 293 -18.76 -13.55 -2.90
N LEU A 294 -17.98 -12.58 -2.41
CA LEU A 294 -18.52 -11.44 -1.68
C LEU A 294 -19.25 -10.50 -2.65
N LEU A 295 -20.36 -9.93 -2.19
CA LEU A 295 -21.19 -8.97 -2.91
C LEU A 295 -21.35 -7.68 -2.08
N LEU A 296 -20.28 -7.27 -1.39
CA LEU A 296 -20.25 -6.09 -0.53
C LEU A 296 -19.91 -4.81 -1.32
N GLY A 297 -19.15 -4.97 -2.42
CA GLY A 297 -18.49 -3.87 -3.13
C GLY A 297 -17.02 -3.75 -2.73
N GLU A 298 -16.19 -3.22 -3.63
CA GLU A 298 -14.75 -3.09 -3.39
C GLU A 298 -14.45 -2.20 -2.18
N GLY A 299 -13.55 -2.68 -1.30
CA GLY A 299 -13.17 -1.99 -0.08
C GLY A 299 -14.27 -1.89 0.98
N GLN A 300 -15.44 -2.50 0.74
CA GLN A 300 -16.54 -2.52 1.70
C GLN A 300 -16.42 -3.70 2.65
N SER A 301 -16.85 -3.47 3.89
CA SER A 301 -16.86 -4.48 4.94
C SER A 301 -18.26 -4.71 5.51
N PHE A 302 -18.45 -5.88 6.10
CA PHE A 302 -19.69 -6.29 6.77
C PHE A 302 -19.34 -7.06 8.05
N VAL A 303 -20.17 -6.90 9.07
CA VAL A 303 -20.08 -7.66 10.32
C VAL A 303 -21.30 -8.55 10.43
N TRP A 304 -21.09 -9.86 10.42
CA TRP A 304 -22.13 -10.83 10.75
C TRP A 304 -22.24 -10.97 12.26
N THR A 305 -23.07 -10.12 12.85
CA THR A 305 -23.22 -9.96 14.31
C THR A 305 -23.56 -11.25 15.05
N ASN A 306 -24.36 -12.15 14.46
CA ASN A 306 -24.75 -13.42 15.11
C ASN A 306 -23.59 -14.42 15.29
N ARG A 307 -22.49 -14.26 14.55
CA ARG A 307 -21.29 -15.11 14.64
C ARG A 307 -20.04 -14.34 15.04
N ASN A 308 -20.17 -13.02 15.19
CA ASN A 308 -19.04 -12.10 15.40
C ASN A 308 -17.95 -12.28 14.33
N GLU A 309 -18.38 -12.55 13.08
CA GLU A 309 -17.54 -12.74 11.89
C GLU A 309 -17.50 -11.46 11.07
N TYR A 310 -16.32 -11.08 10.60
CA TYR A 310 -16.06 -9.88 9.83
C TYR A 310 -15.69 -10.28 8.42
N TYR A 311 -16.17 -9.52 7.44
CA TYR A 311 -15.90 -9.72 6.03
C TYR A 311 -15.42 -8.42 5.43
N LEU A 312 -14.40 -8.48 4.58
CA LEU A 312 -13.86 -7.35 3.84
C LEU A 312 -13.63 -7.78 2.39
N GLN A 313 -14.31 -7.14 1.43
CA GLN A 313 -14.10 -7.39 0.01
C GLN A 313 -12.99 -6.46 -0.51
N LEU A 314 -11.98 -7.02 -1.19
CA LEU A 314 -10.78 -6.29 -1.61
C LEU A 314 -10.62 -6.21 -3.14
N ASP A 315 -11.51 -6.82 -3.93
CA ASP A 315 -11.58 -6.61 -5.37
C ASP A 315 -12.99 -6.71 -5.98
N ALA A 316 -13.10 -6.26 -7.23
CA ALA A 316 -14.31 -6.26 -8.03
C ALA A 316 -14.87 -7.68 -8.29
N ALA A 317 -14.02 -8.70 -8.20
CA ALA A 317 -14.39 -10.10 -8.43
C ALA A 317 -15.02 -10.76 -7.19
N GLY A 318 -15.21 -10.01 -6.10
CA GLY A 318 -15.81 -10.52 -4.87
C GLY A 318 -14.83 -11.31 -4.01
N LYS A 319 -13.52 -11.17 -4.21
CA LYS A 319 -12.52 -11.77 -3.33
C LYS A 319 -12.15 -10.81 -2.20
N GLY A 320 -11.77 -11.37 -1.08
CA GLY A 320 -11.50 -10.61 0.14
C GLY A 320 -10.99 -11.49 1.27
N VAL A 321 -11.24 -11.06 2.50
CA VAL A 321 -10.92 -11.81 3.72
C VAL A 321 -12.14 -11.93 4.62
N ALA A 322 -12.19 -13.03 5.37
CA ALA A 322 -13.16 -13.26 6.42
C ALA A 322 -12.46 -13.67 7.72
N SER A 323 -13.04 -13.29 8.86
CA SER A 323 -12.52 -13.66 10.18
C SER A 323 -13.28 -14.85 10.74
N THR A 324 -12.57 -15.75 11.42
CA THR A 324 -13.12 -16.71 12.36
C THR A 324 -12.69 -16.31 13.77
N ASN A 325 -13.64 -16.24 14.71
CA ASN A 325 -13.32 -15.94 16.11
C ASN A 325 -12.81 -17.21 16.81
N LEU A 326 -11.54 -17.22 17.21
CA LEU A 326 -10.90 -18.38 17.83
C LEU A 326 -11.43 -18.64 19.26
N ALA A 327 -11.93 -17.62 19.95
CA ALA A 327 -12.47 -17.76 21.30
C ALA A 327 -13.83 -18.47 21.33
N THR A 328 -14.65 -18.32 20.29
CA THR A 328 -15.96 -18.99 20.16
C THR A 328 -15.88 -20.32 19.42
N ALA A 329 -14.86 -20.55 18.59
CA ALA A 329 -14.65 -21.82 17.90
C ALA A 329 -14.36 -23.00 18.86
N ALA A 330 -13.99 -22.74 20.11
CA ALA A 330 -13.82 -23.75 21.15
C ALA A 330 -15.13 -24.21 21.82
N VAL A 331 -16.28 -23.62 21.47
CA VAL A 331 -17.57 -23.93 22.09
C VAL A 331 -18.62 -24.30 21.03
N ASP A 332 -18.32 -25.29 20.20
CA ASP A 332 -19.36 -26.05 19.50
C ASP A 332 -19.33 -27.51 19.98
N LEU A 333 -19.83 -27.72 21.19
CA LEU A 333 -20.41 -29.01 21.59
C LEU A 333 -21.93 -28.80 21.76
N VAL A 334 -22.68 -28.82 20.66
CA VAL A 334 -24.16 -28.88 20.68
C VAL A 334 -24.63 -30.33 20.67
N GLY A 335 -23.95 -31.17 21.46
CA GLY A 335 -24.35 -32.54 21.67
C GLY A 335 -23.53 -33.20 22.78
N TYR A 336 -24.16 -33.46 23.91
CA TYR A 336 -23.78 -34.58 24.77
C TYR A 336 -25.05 -35.30 25.25
N TRP A 337 -24.96 -36.63 25.35
CA TRP A 337 -26.07 -37.59 25.38
C TRP A 337 -26.35 -38.15 26.78
N THR A 338 -27.59 -38.63 26.98
CA THR A 338 -27.88 -40.06 27.26
C THR A 338 -29.13 -40.47 26.52
#